data_AF-A0A1C5JP06-F1
#
_entry.id   AF-A0A1C5JP06-F1
#
_cell.length_a   1.000
_cell.length_b   1.000
_cell.length_c   1.000
_cell.angle_alpha   90.00
_cell.angle_beta   90.00
_cell.angle_gamma   90.00
#
_symmetry.space_group_name_H-M   'P 1'
#
loop_
_entity.id
_entity.type
_entity.pdbx_description
1 polymer ?
#
loop_
_entity_poly.entity_id
_entity_poly.type
_entity_poly.pdbx_seq_one_letter_code
_entity_poly.pdbx_strand_id
1 'polypeptide(L)'
;MLSRTTLVIVPTPSETEVTATPSTAATATVAPTPSTTPAGSSNQDPTLSLVVGIVGIVGTLSAALVTQWLTARREDKKWQRDREQDEIRWRREAEKEDLRWERERAERREQWQREDESRWHKDRMSTYSHLLGIIHQWIYLARDASPNSNEPDERFKLDDVDRKNLADGCHAIGQAIAPVEFLAPVDVRWQAWRIYSESMRYLGLLMESVIDERTNATTAGESVPLLDEIQEWYDQMTRTVRKDLGIKEALVSRTQMEQKA
;
A
#
# COMPACT_ATOMS: atom_id res chain seq x y z
N MET A 1 -27.50 -1.89 -10.27
CA MET A 1 -26.15 -2.43 -10.54
C MET A 1 -25.41 -1.41 -11.40
N LEU A 2 -24.62 -0.54 -10.77
CA LEU A 2 -23.85 0.50 -11.46
C LEU A 2 -22.40 0.04 -11.49
N SER A 3 -21.89 -0.26 -12.69
CA SER A 3 -20.50 -0.65 -12.92
C SER A 3 -19.58 0.52 -12.56
N ARG A 4 -18.73 0.31 -11.56
CA ARG A 4 -17.73 1.28 -11.10
C ARG A 4 -16.51 1.16 -12.03
N THR A 5 -16.37 2.10 -12.97
CA THR A 5 -15.17 2.22 -13.81
C THR A 5 -14.03 2.76 -12.97
N THR A 6 -13.14 1.89 -12.52
CA THR A 6 -11.92 2.28 -11.80
C THR A 6 -10.91 2.80 -12.81
N LEU A 7 -10.73 4.12 -12.85
CA LEU A 7 -9.68 4.78 -13.62
C LEU A 7 -8.34 4.52 -12.92
N VAL A 8 -7.56 3.58 -13.44
CA VAL A 8 -6.19 3.34 -12.96
C VAL A 8 -5.29 4.42 -13.57
N ILE A 9 -4.88 5.39 -12.73
CA ILE A 9 -3.86 6.38 -13.09
C ILE A 9 -2.52 5.66 -13.02
N VAL A 10 -1.96 5.33 -14.18
CA VAL A 10 -0.59 4.81 -14.30
C VAL A 10 0.37 5.98 -14.08
N PRO A 11 1.27 5.94 -13.08
CA PRO A 11 2.28 6.98 -12.90
C PRO A 11 3.24 6.95 -14.08
N THR A 12 3.35 8.09 -14.77
CA THR A 12 4.33 8.32 -15.83
C THR A 12 5.72 8.18 -15.22
N PRO A 13 6.59 7.31 -15.74
CA PRO A 13 7.96 7.22 -15.26
C PRO A 13 8.68 8.53 -15.58
N SER A 14 9.22 9.17 -14.53
CA SER A 14 10.12 10.31 -14.64
C SER A 14 11.31 9.91 -15.51
N GLU A 15 11.49 10.59 -16.64
CA GLU A 15 12.66 10.44 -17.50
C GLU A 15 13.92 10.80 -16.71
N THR A 16 14.67 9.78 -16.31
CA THR A 16 16.04 9.95 -15.84
C THR A 16 16.90 10.24 -17.07
N GLU A 17 17.32 11.49 -17.19
CA GLU A 17 18.25 11.99 -18.20
C GLU A 17 19.58 11.24 -18.13
N VAL A 18 19.75 10.23 -18.99
CA VAL A 18 21.01 9.50 -19.14
C VAL A 18 21.95 10.37 -19.99
N THR A 19 22.89 11.03 -19.32
CA THR A 19 24.03 11.70 -19.96
C THR A 19 24.92 10.64 -20.63
N ALA A 20 24.78 10.50 -21.95
CA ALA A 20 25.64 9.64 -22.77
C ALA A 20 26.98 10.33 -23.04
N THR A 21 28.07 9.75 -22.54
CA THR A 21 29.44 10.07 -22.98
C THR A 21 29.72 9.49 -24.36
N PRO A 22 30.15 10.29 -25.36
CA PRO A 22 30.63 9.75 -26.63
C PRO A 22 32.07 9.24 -26.46
N SER A 23 32.28 7.93 -26.55
CA SER A 23 33.62 7.35 -26.67
C SER A 23 33.96 7.13 -28.14
N THR A 24 34.71 8.09 -28.67
CA THR A 24 35.36 8.07 -29.98
C THR A 24 36.67 7.28 -29.88
N ALA A 25 36.79 6.17 -30.59
CA ALA A 25 38.08 5.54 -30.92
C ALA A 25 37.92 4.70 -32.21
N ALA A 26 38.25 5.28 -33.37
CA ALA A 26 39.55 5.16 -34.03
C ALA A 26 39.60 3.97 -35.01
N THR A 27 39.12 4.24 -36.23
CA THR A 27 39.38 3.46 -37.43
C THR A 27 40.86 3.61 -37.82
N ALA A 28 41.64 2.53 -37.73
CA ALA A 28 42.98 2.47 -38.31
C ALA A 28 42.93 1.76 -39.67
N THR A 29 42.81 2.54 -40.74
CA THR A 29 43.03 2.11 -42.12
C THR A 29 44.54 2.08 -42.37
N VAL A 30 45.12 0.89 -42.55
CA VAL A 30 46.52 0.71 -42.98
C VAL A 30 46.53 0.47 -44.49
N ALA A 31 47.16 1.39 -45.21
CA ALA A 31 47.42 1.31 -46.66
C ALA A 31 48.67 0.47 -46.96
N PRO A 32 48.73 -0.26 -48.09
CA PRO A 32 49.96 -0.91 -48.56
C PRO A 32 50.80 0.04 -49.44
N THR A 33 52.11 0.11 -49.16
CA THR A 33 53.11 0.84 -49.95
C THR A 33 53.63 -0.02 -51.11
N PRO A 34 53.87 0.57 -52.30
CA PRO A 34 54.44 -0.12 -53.46
C PRO A 34 55.98 -0.08 -53.47
N SER A 35 56.62 -1.16 -53.91
CA SER A 35 58.03 -1.17 -54.37
C SER A 35 58.21 -2.37 -55.30
N THR A 36 58.46 -2.22 -56.60
CA THR A 36 59.65 -1.75 -57.34
C THR A 36 60.22 -2.95 -58.12
N THR A 37 60.18 -2.77 -59.43
CA THR A 37 60.74 -3.56 -60.52
C THR A 37 62.23 -3.87 -60.37
N PRO A 38 62.72 -4.99 -60.94
CA PRO A 38 63.80 -4.86 -61.91
C PRO A 38 63.55 -5.62 -63.22
N ALA A 39 64.09 -5.01 -64.27
CA ALA A 39 64.02 -5.41 -65.66
C ALA A 39 64.84 -6.67 -65.96
N GLY A 40 64.38 -7.45 -66.95
CA GLY A 40 65.09 -8.60 -67.51
C GLY A 40 64.47 -9.02 -68.82
N SER A 41 64.99 -8.47 -69.92
CA SER A 41 64.63 -8.74 -71.31
C SER A 41 65.10 -10.13 -71.74
N SER A 42 64.19 -10.95 -72.28
CA SER A 42 64.53 -12.01 -73.24
C SER A 42 63.35 -12.33 -74.16
N ASN A 43 63.52 -11.99 -75.44
CA ASN A 43 62.63 -12.31 -76.56
C ASN A 43 62.33 -13.82 -76.62
N GLN A 44 61.07 -14.19 -76.39
CA GLN A 44 60.49 -15.50 -76.74
C GLN A 44 59.05 -15.28 -77.25
N ASP A 45 58.66 -16.09 -78.23
CA ASP A 45 57.56 -15.84 -79.18
C ASP A 45 56.19 -15.47 -78.55
N PRO A 46 55.54 -14.39 -79.01
CA PRO A 46 54.47 -13.68 -78.28
C PRO A 46 53.08 -14.35 -78.30
N THR A 47 52.88 -15.47 -78.98
CA THR A 47 51.54 -16.03 -79.23
C THR A 47 51.20 -17.25 -78.38
N LEU A 48 52.18 -18.03 -77.94
CA LEU A 48 51.94 -19.24 -77.11
C LEU A 48 51.98 -18.95 -75.61
N SER A 49 52.80 -18.00 -75.16
CA SER A 49 52.92 -17.59 -73.75
C SER A 49 51.76 -16.71 -73.26
N LEU A 50 51.14 -15.92 -74.15
CA LEU A 50 49.95 -15.12 -73.82
C LEU A 50 48.71 -16.00 -73.55
N VAL A 51 48.53 -17.07 -74.33
CA VAL A 51 47.42 -18.02 -74.15
C VAL A 51 47.61 -18.84 -72.87
N VAL A 52 48.83 -19.32 -72.60
CA VAL A 52 49.13 -20.06 -71.35
C VAL A 52 49.02 -19.17 -70.12
N GLY A 53 49.41 -17.89 -70.22
CA GLY A 53 49.24 -16.90 -69.15
C GLY A 53 47.77 -16.62 -68.82
N ILE A 54 46.92 -16.46 -69.84
CA ILE A 54 45.47 -16.23 -69.64
C ILE A 54 44.79 -17.47 -69.03
N VAL A 55 45.14 -18.68 -69.47
CA VAL A 55 44.59 -19.92 -68.90
C VAL A 55 45.04 -20.11 -67.44
N GLY A 56 46.28 -19.74 -67.09
CA GLY A 56 46.76 -19.75 -65.71
C GLY A 56 46.04 -18.74 -64.80
N ILE A 57 45.71 -17.55 -65.31
CA ILE A 57 44.96 -16.51 -64.57
C ILE A 57 43.51 -16.97 -64.34
N VAL A 58 42.86 -17.58 -65.33
CA VAL A 58 41.48 -18.10 -65.19
C VAL A 58 41.42 -19.27 -64.21
N GLY A 59 42.41 -20.17 -64.22
CA GLY A 59 42.50 -21.28 -63.27
C GLY A 59 42.70 -20.84 -61.81
N THR A 60 43.51 -19.80 -61.58
CA THR A 60 43.76 -19.26 -60.23
C THR A 60 42.58 -18.45 -59.69
N LEU A 61 41.89 -17.67 -60.53
CA LEU A 61 40.68 -16.93 -60.16
C LEU A 61 39.52 -17.88 -59.79
N SER A 62 39.31 -18.93 -60.57
CA SER A 62 38.26 -19.92 -60.27
C SER A 62 38.57 -20.70 -58.99
N ALA A 63 39.83 -21.09 -58.75
CA ALA A 63 40.25 -21.71 -57.49
C ALA A 63 40.08 -20.77 -56.27
N ALA A 64 40.36 -19.48 -56.41
CA ALA A 64 40.20 -18.49 -55.35
C ALA A 64 38.72 -18.30 -54.96
N LEU A 65 37.82 -18.20 -55.94
CA LEU A 65 36.38 -18.06 -55.70
C LEU A 65 35.78 -19.29 -55.04
N VAL A 66 36.17 -20.50 -55.47
CA VAL A 66 35.72 -21.75 -54.83
C VAL A 66 36.22 -21.84 -53.40
N THR A 67 37.45 -21.41 -53.14
CA THR A 67 38.02 -21.39 -51.79
C THR A 67 37.26 -20.41 -50.89
N GLN A 68 37.00 -19.19 -51.37
CA GLN A 68 36.21 -18.17 -50.64
C GLN A 68 34.78 -18.63 -50.34
N TRP A 69 34.13 -19.31 -51.29
CA TRP A 69 32.78 -19.83 -51.09
C TRP A 69 32.75 -20.97 -50.06
N LEU A 70 33.73 -21.87 -50.09
CA LEU A 70 33.84 -22.95 -49.11
C LEU A 70 34.15 -22.42 -47.70
N THR A 71 34.96 -21.36 -47.58
CA THR A 71 35.19 -20.68 -46.29
C THR A 71 33.93 -20.00 -45.78
N ALA A 72 33.21 -19.26 -46.63
CA ALA A 72 31.95 -18.62 -46.27
C ALA A 72 30.91 -19.65 -45.78
N ARG A 73 30.80 -20.81 -46.46
CA ARG A 73 29.86 -21.86 -46.06
C ARG A 73 30.21 -22.54 -44.74
N ARG A 74 31.50 -22.63 -44.38
CA ARG A 74 31.94 -23.13 -43.06
C ARG A 74 31.67 -22.12 -41.97
N GLU A 75 31.83 -20.85 -42.29
CA GLU A 75 31.59 -19.73 -41.39
C GLU A 75 30.09 -19.57 -41.08
N ASP A 76 29.20 -19.64 -42.09
CA ASP A 76 27.75 -19.61 -41.90
C ASP A 76 27.25 -20.70 -40.94
N LYS A 77 27.76 -21.94 -41.08
CA LYS A 77 27.42 -23.04 -40.17
C LYS A 77 27.91 -22.79 -38.75
N LYS A 78 29.04 -22.10 -38.58
CA LYS A 78 29.54 -21.71 -37.25
C LYS A 78 28.64 -20.63 -36.65
N TRP A 79 28.29 -19.61 -37.42
CA TRP A 79 27.37 -18.55 -37.00
C TRP A 79 25.99 -19.06 -36.58
N GLN A 80 25.45 -20.07 -37.27
CA GLN A 80 24.18 -20.68 -36.88
C GLN A 80 24.25 -21.36 -35.51
N ARG A 81 25.31 -22.14 -35.24
CA ARG A 81 25.49 -22.78 -33.92
C ARG A 81 25.72 -21.75 -32.82
N ASP A 82 26.50 -20.71 -33.10
CA ASP A 82 26.77 -19.65 -32.13
C ASP A 82 25.46 -18.90 -31.78
N ARG A 83 24.60 -18.62 -32.76
CA ARG A 83 23.26 -18.05 -32.52
C ARG A 83 22.35 -18.96 -31.70
N GLU A 84 22.31 -20.26 -31.99
CA GLU A 84 21.53 -21.22 -31.20
C GLU A 84 21.99 -21.25 -29.75
N GLN A 85 23.31 -21.22 -29.51
CA GLN A 85 23.87 -21.16 -28.15
C GLN A 85 23.59 -19.83 -27.45
N ASP A 86 23.64 -18.71 -28.17
CA ASP A 86 23.29 -17.39 -27.64
C ASP A 86 21.80 -17.33 -27.27
N GLU A 87 20.91 -17.87 -28.11
CA GLU A 87 19.48 -17.90 -27.82
C GLU A 87 19.17 -18.78 -26.60
N ILE A 88 19.82 -19.94 -26.47
CA ILE A 88 19.68 -20.80 -25.29
C ILE A 88 20.20 -20.09 -24.02
N ARG A 89 21.32 -19.37 -24.11
CA ARG A 89 21.85 -18.58 -22.99
C ARG A 89 20.89 -17.47 -22.59
N TRP A 90 20.41 -16.71 -23.57
CA TRP A 90 19.44 -15.64 -23.37
C TRP A 90 18.15 -16.14 -22.72
N ARG A 91 17.58 -17.25 -23.20
CA ARG A 91 16.36 -17.85 -22.61
C ARG A 91 16.56 -18.23 -21.14
N ARG A 92 17.71 -18.82 -20.78
CA ARG A 92 18.02 -19.19 -19.38
C ARG A 92 18.23 -17.96 -18.50
N GLU A 93 18.80 -16.88 -19.04
CA GLU A 93 18.98 -15.63 -18.31
C GLU A 93 17.64 -14.93 -18.09
N ALA A 94 16.80 -14.87 -19.13
CA ALA A 94 15.43 -14.34 -19.03
C ALA A 94 14.61 -15.12 -17.99
N GLU A 95 14.62 -16.46 -18.03
CA GLU A 95 13.91 -17.28 -17.04
C GLU A 95 14.40 -17.03 -15.60
N LYS A 96 15.72 -16.87 -15.41
CA LYS A 96 16.28 -16.52 -14.08
C LYS A 96 15.87 -15.13 -13.63
N GLU A 97 15.80 -14.17 -14.54
CA GLU A 97 15.36 -12.81 -14.26
C GLU A 97 13.88 -12.78 -13.90
N ASP A 98 13.03 -13.48 -14.65
CA ASP A 98 11.61 -13.64 -14.36
C ASP A 98 11.40 -14.23 -12.96
N LEU A 99 12.12 -15.30 -12.61
CA LEU A 99 12.08 -15.91 -11.28
C LEU A 99 12.61 -14.99 -10.17
N ARG A 100 13.50 -14.05 -10.47
CA ARG A 100 13.93 -13.01 -9.51
C ARG A 100 12.83 -11.98 -9.30
N TRP A 101 12.24 -11.48 -10.39
CA TRP A 101 11.18 -10.49 -10.36
C TRP A 101 9.89 -11.02 -9.71
N GLU A 102 9.57 -12.30 -9.89
CA GLU A 102 8.44 -12.96 -9.22
C GLU A 102 8.63 -13.01 -7.71
N ARG A 103 9.83 -13.38 -7.25
CA ARG A 103 10.18 -13.36 -5.82
C ARG A 103 10.12 -11.96 -5.24
N GLU A 104 10.69 -10.98 -5.93
CA GLU A 104 10.66 -9.59 -5.47
C GLU A 104 9.22 -9.05 -5.39
N ARG A 105 8.37 -9.36 -6.38
CA ARG A 105 6.95 -9.00 -6.34
C ARG A 105 6.21 -9.69 -5.20
N ALA A 106 6.52 -10.95 -4.92
CA ALA A 106 5.91 -11.69 -3.81
C ALA A 106 6.32 -11.07 -2.46
N GLU A 107 7.61 -10.83 -2.25
CA GLU A 107 8.14 -10.19 -1.05
C GLU A 107 7.54 -8.80 -0.82
N ARG A 108 7.41 -8.00 -1.89
CA ARG A 108 6.81 -6.66 -1.82
C ARG A 108 5.32 -6.69 -1.49
N ARG A 109 4.57 -7.66 -2.04
CA ARG A 109 3.15 -7.86 -1.67
C ARG A 109 3.00 -8.23 -0.20
N GLU A 110 3.85 -9.14 0.30
CA GLU A 110 3.83 -9.55 1.69
C GLU A 110 4.19 -8.37 2.62
N GLN A 111 5.19 -7.57 2.24
CA GLN A 111 5.55 -6.36 2.97
C GLN A 111 4.39 -5.38 3.03
N TRP A 112 3.75 -5.08 1.89
CA TRP A 112 2.59 -4.20 1.85
C TRP A 112 1.43 -4.72 2.67
N GLN A 113 1.17 -6.03 2.63
CA GLN A 113 0.13 -6.64 3.44
C GLN A 113 0.41 -6.44 4.94
N ARG A 114 1.64 -6.71 5.40
CA ARG A 114 2.04 -6.48 6.80
C ARG A 114 1.93 -5.01 7.21
N GLU A 115 2.36 -4.11 6.34
CA GLU A 115 2.26 -2.67 6.59
C GLU A 115 0.81 -2.20 6.65
N ASP A 116 -0.04 -2.65 5.72
CA ASP A 116 -1.44 -2.28 5.63
C ASP A 116 -2.23 -2.81 6.84
N GLU A 117 -2.01 -4.07 7.22
CA GLU A 117 -2.56 -4.64 8.45
C GLU A 117 -2.15 -3.84 9.69
N SER A 118 -0.88 -3.40 9.77
CA SER A 118 -0.39 -2.59 10.89
C SER A 118 -1.00 -1.17 10.92
N ARG A 119 -1.21 -0.56 9.75
CA ARG A 119 -1.84 0.76 9.62
C ARG A 119 -3.31 0.67 10.01
N TRP A 120 -4.02 -0.32 9.49
CA TRP A 120 -5.41 -0.59 9.82
C TRP A 120 -5.61 -0.81 11.33
N HIS A 121 -4.72 -1.58 11.97
CA HIS A 121 -4.76 -1.79 13.41
C HIS A 121 -4.56 -0.49 14.20
N LYS A 122 -3.58 0.34 13.82
CA LYS A 122 -3.33 1.65 14.46
C LYS A 122 -4.50 2.61 14.29
N ASP A 123 -5.06 2.70 13.09
CA ASP A 123 -6.19 3.58 12.80
C ASP A 123 -7.43 3.18 13.62
N ARG A 124 -7.70 1.88 13.75
CA ARG A 124 -8.76 1.36 14.63
C ARG A 124 -8.52 1.68 16.09
N MET A 125 -7.32 1.43 16.60
CA MET A 125 -6.97 1.73 17.99
C MET A 125 -7.15 3.22 18.29
N SER A 126 -6.65 4.11 17.42
CA SER A 126 -6.81 5.55 17.54
C SER A 126 -8.30 5.95 17.54
N THR A 127 -9.06 5.46 16.55
CA THR A 127 -10.49 5.77 16.40
C THR A 127 -11.30 5.31 17.63
N TYR A 128 -11.06 4.09 18.12
CA TYR A 128 -11.73 3.59 19.32
C TYR A 128 -11.35 4.37 20.57
N SER A 129 -10.07 4.69 20.75
CA SER A 129 -9.63 5.47 21.90
C SER A 129 -10.28 6.85 21.94
N HIS A 130 -10.42 7.48 20.76
CA HIS A 130 -11.07 8.78 20.63
C HIS A 130 -12.55 8.72 20.99
N LEU A 131 -13.30 7.77 20.41
CA LEU A 131 -14.72 7.58 20.71
C LEU A 131 -14.93 7.27 22.21
N LEU A 132 -14.18 6.32 22.76
CA LEU A 132 -14.28 5.94 24.18
C LEU A 132 -13.96 7.12 25.10
N GLY A 133 -12.98 7.95 24.74
CA GLY A 133 -12.64 9.16 25.48
C GLY A 133 -13.79 10.18 25.50
N ILE A 134 -14.41 10.44 24.34
CA ILE A 134 -15.54 11.37 24.23
C ILE A 134 -16.74 10.86 25.03
N ILE A 135 -17.10 9.57 24.90
CA ILE A 135 -18.22 8.99 25.64
C ILE A 135 -17.97 9.07 27.15
N HIS A 136 -16.77 8.71 27.60
CA HIS A 136 -16.40 8.79 29.02
C HIS A 136 -16.51 10.23 29.55
N GLN A 137 -16.02 11.21 28.79
CA GLN A 137 -16.16 12.62 29.15
C GLN A 137 -17.64 13.05 29.23
N TRP A 138 -18.47 12.61 28.27
CA TRP A 138 -19.89 12.91 28.28
C TRP A 138 -20.60 12.29 29.48
N ILE A 139 -20.30 11.03 29.84
CA ILE A 139 -20.87 10.37 31.02
C ILE A 139 -20.51 11.13 32.30
N TYR A 140 -19.25 11.60 32.41
CA TYR A 140 -18.82 12.42 33.54
C TYR A 140 -19.64 13.71 33.65
N LEU A 141 -19.80 14.45 32.54
CA LEU A 141 -20.61 15.67 32.50
C LEU A 141 -22.09 15.39 32.83
N ALA A 142 -22.65 14.30 32.30
CA ALA A 142 -24.03 13.89 32.57
C ALA A 142 -24.24 13.54 34.04
N ARG A 143 -23.25 12.91 34.70
CA ARG A 143 -23.32 12.60 36.12
C ARG A 143 -23.24 13.85 36.99
N ASP A 144 -22.39 14.81 36.62
CA ASP A 144 -22.25 16.09 37.32
C ASP A 144 -23.52 16.95 37.21
N ALA A 145 -24.13 16.96 36.01
CA ALA A 145 -25.38 17.66 35.74
C ALA A 145 -26.65 16.92 36.22
N SER A 146 -26.50 15.73 36.80
CA SER A 146 -27.63 14.93 37.27
C SER A 146 -28.31 15.61 38.47
N PRO A 147 -29.65 15.56 38.60
CA PRO A 147 -30.35 16.21 39.70
C PRO A 147 -29.85 15.70 41.05
N ASN A 148 -29.54 16.62 41.97
CA ASN A 148 -29.11 16.27 43.30
C ASN A 148 -30.27 15.64 44.08
N SER A 149 -30.17 14.35 44.41
CA SER A 149 -31.20 13.63 45.16
C SER A 149 -31.34 14.09 46.62
N ASN A 150 -30.40 14.90 47.12
CA ASN A 150 -30.45 15.44 48.48
C ASN A 150 -31.47 16.56 48.66
N GLU A 151 -31.96 17.17 47.57
CA GLU A 151 -32.94 18.27 47.59
C GLU A 151 -34.15 17.89 46.71
N PRO A 152 -34.94 16.88 47.13
CA PRO A 152 -35.95 16.23 46.28
C PRO A 152 -37.09 17.17 45.87
N ASP A 153 -37.42 18.15 46.71
CA ASP A 153 -38.55 19.07 46.52
C ASP A 153 -38.18 20.32 45.69
N GLU A 154 -36.89 20.57 45.43
CA GLU A 154 -36.50 21.70 44.58
C GLU A 154 -36.81 21.40 43.11
N ARG A 155 -37.25 22.44 42.39
CA ARG A 155 -37.45 22.40 40.94
C ARG A 155 -36.11 22.13 40.26
N PHE A 156 -36.09 21.15 39.36
CA PHE A 156 -34.89 20.87 38.59
C PHE A 156 -34.50 22.07 37.74
N LYS A 157 -33.23 22.46 37.87
CA LYS A 157 -32.60 23.50 37.06
C LYS A 157 -31.35 22.91 36.45
N LEU A 158 -31.26 22.98 35.13
CA LEU A 158 -30.04 22.68 34.40
C LEU A 158 -29.42 24.02 34.02
N ASP A 159 -28.19 24.28 34.47
CA ASP A 159 -27.49 25.50 34.08
C ASP A 159 -27.31 25.57 32.56
N ASP A 160 -27.29 26.79 32.03
CA ASP A 160 -27.14 27.01 30.58
C ASP A 160 -25.81 26.44 30.07
N VAL A 161 -24.75 26.48 30.90
CA VAL A 161 -23.44 25.93 30.58
C VAL A 161 -23.52 24.40 30.51
N ASP A 162 -24.13 23.74 31.49
CA ASP A 162 -24.26 22.28 31.53
C ASP A 162 -25.11 21.76 30.37
N ARG A 163 -26.23 22.44 30.10
CA ARG A 163 -27.08 22.16 28.94
C ARG A 163 -26.28 22.18 27.64
N LYS A 164 -25.48 23.23 27.44
CA LYS A 164 -24.66 23.38 26.24
C LYS A 164 -23.59 22.28 26.17
N ASN A 165 -22.88 22.03 27.27
CA ASN A 165 -21.83 21.03 27.34
C ASN A 165 -22.35 19.62 27.02
N LEU A 166 -23.53 19.26 27.53
CA LEU A 166 -24.17 17.98 27.23
C LEU A 166 -24.58 17.85 25.76
N ALA A 167 -25.14 18.92 25.18
CA ALA A 167 -25.52 18.94 23.77
C ALA A 167 -24.29 18.85 22.85
N ASP A 168 -23.24 19.63 23.13
CA ASP A 168 -21.98 19.59 22.40
C ASP A 168 -21.31 18.21 22.52
N GLY A 169 -21.38 17.58 23.70
CA GLY A 169 -20.89 16.22 23.91
C GLY A 169 -21.66 15.16 23.13
N CYS A 170 -23.00 15.22 23.07
CA CYS A 170 -23.79 14.34 22.21
C CYS A 170 -23.41 14.51 20.74
N HIS A 171 -23.23 15.75 20.28
CA HIS A 171 -22.78 16.03 18.91
C HIS A 171 -21.40 15.44 18.63
N ALA A 172 -20.46 15.58 19.57
CA ALA A 172 -19.11 15.01 19.47
C ALA A 172 -19.14 13.47 19.40
N ILE A 173 -20.00 12.80 20.16
CA ILE A 173 -20.21 11.35 20.07
C ILE A 173 -20.66 10.99 18.63
N GLY A 174 -21.67 11.70 18.10
CA GLY A 174 -22.17 11.48 16.75
C GLY A 174 -21.09 11.64 15.67
N GLN A 175 -20.23 12.66 15.78
CA GLN A 175 -19.09 12.84 14.87
C GLN A 175 -18.06 11.71 14.97
N ALA A 176 -17.77 11.25 16.19
CA ALA A 176 -16.80 10.18 16.44
C ALA A 176 -17.29 8.79 16.00
N ILE A 177 -18.60 8.59 15.83
CA ILE A 177 -19.17 7.33 15.32
C ILE A 177 -18.86 7.13 13.83
N ALA A 178 -18.86 8.20 13.03
CA ALA A 178 -18.65 8.10 11.58
C ALA A 178 -17.40 7.27 11.18
N PRO A 179 -16.19 7.53 11.69
CA PRO A 179 -15.03 6.69 11.37
C PRO A 179 -15.14 5.25 11.91
N VAL A 180 -15.84 5.05 13.02
CA VAL A 180 -16.12 3.71 13.58
C VAL A 180 -17.02 2.90 12.64
N GLU A 181 -17.96 3.53 11.95
CA GLU A 181 -18.85 2.82 11.00
C GLU A 181 -18.10 2.13 9.87
N PHE A 182 -16.98 2.71 9.43
CA PHE A 182 -16.16 2.20 8.35
C PHE A 182 -15.15 1.14 8.81
N LEU A 183 -14.56 1.34 9.99
CA LEU A 183 -13.42 0.53 10.45
C LEU A 183 -13.79 -0.62 11.38
N ALA A 184 -14.96 -0.57 12.01
CA ALA A 184 -15.31 -1.44 13.14
C ALA A 184 -16.23 -2.61 12.76
N PRO A 185 -16.17 -3.73 13.51
CA PRO A 185 -17.08 -4.84 13.35
C PRO A 185 -18.50 -4.42 13.75
N VAL A 186 -19.49 -5.17 13.28
CA VAL A 186 -20.92 -4.89 13.50
C VAL A 186 -21.24 -4.66 14.98
N ASP A 187 -20.67 -5.47 15.88
CA ASP A 187 -20.96 -5.40 17.31
C ASP A 187 -20.53 -4.06 17.94
N VAL A 188 -19.32 -3.58 17.62
CA VAL A 188 -18.82 -2.29 18.13
C VAL A 188 -19.65 -1.14 17.56
N ARG A 189 -20.02 -1.21 16.27
CA ARG A 189 -20.85 -0.18 15.61
C ARG A 189 -22.22 -0.08 16.27
N TRP A 190 -22.88 -1.21 16.50
CA TRP A 190 -24.19 -1.23 17.14
C TRP A 190 -24.14 -0.68 18.57
N GLN A 191 -23.11 -1.04 19.34
CA GLN A 191 -22.92 -0.52 20.70
C GLN A 191 -22.68 0.99 20.70
N ALA A 192 -21.86 1.51 19.78
CA ALA A 192 -21.61 2.95 19.66
C ALA A 192 -22.90 3.72 19.32
N TRP A 193 -23.68 3.22 18.36
CA TRP A 193 -24.98 3.80 18.01
C TRP A 193 -25.98 3.76 19.16
N ARG A 194 -26.03 2.65 19.91
CA ARG A 194 -26.90 2.52 21.07
C ARG A 194 -26.55 3.54 22.15
N ILE A 195 -25.28 3.69 22.49
CA ILE A 195 -24.82 4.71 23.45
C ILE A 195 -25.24 6.10 22.98
N TYR A 196 -24.99 6.44 21.71
CA TYR A 196 -25.41 7.73 21.16
C TYR A 196 -26.93 7.97 21.25
N SER A 197 -27.75 6.98 20.90
CA SER A 197 -29.21 7.11 21.00
C SER A 197 -29.68 7.30 22.44
N GLU A 198 -29.09 6.58 23.40
CA GLU A 198 -29.44 6.72 24.81
C GLU A 198 -28.93 8.05 25.40
N SER A 199 -27.75 8.53 24.97
CA SER A 199 -27.25 9.85 25.34
C SER A 199 -28.18 10.97 24.84
N MET A 200 -28.69 10.85 23.62
CA MET A 200 -29.69 11.78 23.09
C MET A 200 -31.02 11.69 23.86
N ARG A 201 -31.47 10.49 24.23
CA ARG A 201 -32.67 10.30 25.06
C ARG A 201 -32.50 10.94 26.44
N TYR A 202 -31.33 10.77 27.06
CA TYR A 202 -30.99 11.37 28.34
C TYR A 202 -31.05 12.90 28.28
N LEU A 203 -30.42 13.50 27.26
CA LEU A 203 -30.46 14.95 27.05
C LEU A 203 -31.90 15.45 26.85
N GLY A 204 -32.70 14.72 26.05
CA GLY A 204 -34.11 15.03 25.85
C GLY A 204 -34.91 15.03 27.15
N LEU A 205 -34.70 14.02 27.99
CA LEU A 205 -35.36 13.89 29.29
C LEU A 205 -35.03 15.04 30.24
N LEU A 206 -33.74 15.41 30.34
CA LEU A 206 -33.35 16.58 31.14
C LEU A 206 -34.01 17.85 30.60
N MET A 207 -34.09 18.01 29.28
CA MET A 207 -34.70 19.21 28.69
C MET A 207 -36.21 19.29 28.88
N GLU A 208 -36.90 18.17 28.73
CA GLU A 208 -38.32 18.08 29.03
C GLU A 208 -38.60 18.40 30.50
N SER A 209 -37.76 17.90 31.42
CA SER A 209 -37.94 18.13 32.86
C SER A 209 -37.80 19.60 33.27
N VAL A 210 -36.93 20.36 32.59
CA VAL A 210 -36.79 21.82 32.80
C VAL A 210 -38.02 22.56 32.27
N ILE A 211 -38.54 22.15 31.11
CA ILE A 211 -39.73 22.78 30.49
C ILE A 211 -40.99 22.52 31.32
N ASP A 212 -41.14 21.30 31.82
CA ASP A 212 -42.28 20.85 32.62
C ASP A 212 -42.20 21.28 34.10
N GLU A 213 -41.13 21.99 34.51
CA GLU A 213 -40.86 22.36 35.90
C GLU A 213 -40.86 21.16 36.88
N ARG A 214 -40.39 19.99 36.44
CA ARG A 214 -40.36 18.77 37.29
C ARG A 214 -39.44 18.97 38.50
N THR A 215 -39.74 18.26 39.58
CA THR A 215 -38.90 18.25 40.79
C THR A 215 -37.65 17.40 40.56
N ASN A 216 -36.59 17.70 41.32
CA ASN A 216 -35.35 16.92 41.32
C ASN A 216 -35.60 15.43 41.57
N ALA A 217 -36.52 15.07 42.47
CA ALA A 217 -36.84 13.68 42.76
C ALA A 217 -37.40 12.91 41.55
N THR A 218 -38.35 13.51 40.82
CA THR A 218 -38.94 12.88 39.64
C THR A 218 -37.91 12.73 38.53
N THR A 219 -37.17 13.80 38.22
CA THR A 219 -36.13 13.78 37.19
C THR A 219 -35.00 12.81 37.54
N ALA A 220 -34.56 12.76 38.81
CA ALA A 220 -33.53 11.82 39.26
C ALA A 220 -34.01 10.36 39.14
N GLY A 221 -35.27 10.08 39.48
CA GLY A 221 -35.88 8.76 39.38
C GLY A 221 -35.85 8.17 37.97
N GLU A 222 -35.88 9.02 36.93
CA GLU A 222 -35.84 8.58 35.53
C GLU A 222 -34.44 8.69 34.91
N SER A 223 -33.71 9.77 35.21
CA SER A 223 -32.40 10.06 34.59
C SER A 223 -31.26 9.20 35.13
N VAL A 224 -31.24 8.88 36.44
CA VAL A 224 -30.15 8.10 37.05
C VAL A 224 -30.10 6.66 36.51
N PRO A 225 -31.23 5.90 36.45
CA PRO A 225 -31.21 4.55 35.88
C PRO A 225 -30.76 4.53 34.41
N LEU A 226 -31.13 5.56 33.64
CA LEU A 226 -30.70 5.71 32.26
C LEU A 226 -29.18 5.94 32.15
N LEU A 227 -28.62 6.78 33.02
CA LEU A 227 -27.18 7.02 33.04
C LEU A 227 -26.39 5.76 33.43
N ASP A 228 -26.92 4.97 34.36
CA ASP A 228 -26.33 3.68 34.74
C ASP A 228 -26.41 2.67 33.59
N GLU A 229 -27.52 2.63 32.85
CA GLU A 229 -27.63 1.82 31.63
C GLU A 229 -26.59 2.24 30.58
N ILE A 230 -26.41 3.55 30.33
CA ILE A 230 -25.40 4.06 29.39
C ILE A 230 -23.99 3.65 29.84
N GLN A 231 -23.69 3.74 31.14
CA GLN A 231 -22.41 3.30 31.70
C GLN A 231 -22.19 1.79 31.47
N GLU A 232 -23.21 0.96 31.66
CA GLU A 232 -23.13 -0.47 31.38
C GLU A 232 -22.82 -0.75 29.90
N TRP A 233 -23.49 -0.05 28.98
CA TRP A 233 -23.21 -0.14 27.54
C TRP A 233 -21.80 0.31 27.19
N TYR A 234 -21.30 1.38 27.82
CA TYR A 234 -19.93 1.85 27.67
C TYR A 234 -18.91 0.79 28.12
N ASP A 235 -19.14 0.16 29.27
CA ASP A 235 -18.26 -0.89 29.80
C ASP A 235 -18.31 -2.15 28.93
N GLN A 236 -19.47 -2.50 28.39
CA GLN A 236 -19.61 -3.57 27.42
C GLN A 236 -18.88 -3.25 26.11
N MET A 237 -19.00 -2.02 25.60
CA MET A 237 -18.31 -1.59 24.39
C MET A 237 -16.79 -1.61 24.57
N THR A 238 -16.29 -1.16 25.72
CA THR A 238 -14.86 -1.23 26.06
C THR A 238 -14.35 -2.66 26.04
N ARG A 239 -15.12 -3.63 26.56
CA ARG A 239 -14.79 -5.06 26.49
C ARG A 239 -14.78 -5.59 25.05
N THR A 240 -15.79 -5.26 24.24
CA THR A 240 -15.85 -5.65 22.83
C THR A 240 -14.67 -5.09 22.03
N VAL A 241 -14.35 -3.81 22.21
CA VAL A 241 -13.22 -3.13 21.57
C VAL A 241 -11.89 -3.79 21.95
N ARG A 242 -11.67 -4.11 23.23
CA ARG A 242 -10.44 -4.81 23.66
C ARG A 242 -10.31 -6.18 23.02
N LYS A 243 -11.40 -6.96 23.00
CA LYS A 243 -11.45 -8.28 22.36
C LYS A 243 -11.11 -8.18 20.86
N ASP A 244 -11.71 -7.21 20.18
CA ASP A 244 -11.53 -6.96 18.76
C ASP A 244 -10.10 -6.49 18.39
N LEU A 245 -9.48 -5.66 19.24
CA LEU A 245 -8.08 -5.28 19.12
C LEU A 245 -7.10 -6.41 19.50
N GLY A 246 -7.58 -7.59 19.90
CA GLY A 246 -6.73 -8.68 20.37
C GLY A 246 -5.96 -8.36 21.66
N ILE A 247 -6.38 -7.31 22.38
CA ILE A 247 -5.82 -6.95 23.68
C ILE A 247 -6.36 -7.97 24.66
N LYS A 248 -5.52 -8.93 25.05
CA LYS A 248 -5.86 -9.88 26.12
C LYS A 248 -6.32 -9.06 27.32
N GLU A 249 -7.47 -9.40 27.89
CA GLU A 249 -7.80 -8.95 29.23
C GLU A 249 -6.65 -9.44 30.12
N ALA A 250 -5.68 -8.56 30.36
CA ALA A 250 -4.89 -8.68 31.56
C ALA A 250 -5.97 -8.76 32.64
N LEU A 251 -6.09 -9.94 33.25
CA LEU A 251 -6.89 -10.16 34.43
C LEU A 251 -6.35 -9.17 35.45
N VAL A 252 -6.80 -7.92 35.37
CA VAL A 252 -6.70 -6.94 36.42
C VAL A 252 -7.68 -7.48 37.42
N SER A 253 -7.18 -8.46 38.16
CA SER A 253 -7.78 -9.05 39.32
C SER A 253 -8.07 -7.90 40.26
N ARG A 254 -9.24 -7.29 40.11
CA ARG A 254 -9.87 -6.47 41.15
C ARG A 254 -9.93 -7.28 42.46
N THR A 255 -10.03 -8.61 42.32
CA THR A 255 -9.81 -9.61 43.36
C THR A 255 -8.43 -9.62 44.02
N GLN A 256 -7.34 -9.15 43.38
CA GLN A 256 -6.03 -9.01 44.03
C GLN A 256 -5.86 -7.70 44.80
N MET A 257 -6.61 -6.64 44.45
CA MET A 257 -6.62 -5.42 45.29
C MET A 257 -7.56 -5.57 46.49
N GLU A 258 -8.69 -6.28 46.34
CA GLU A 258 -9.57 -6.60 47.49
C GLU A 258 -9.03 -7.73 48.39
N GLN A 259 -8.09 -8.57 47.93
CA GLN A 259 -7.40 -9.55 48.81
C GLN A 259 -6.19 -8.96 49.55
N LYS A 260 -5.81 -7.70 49.28
CA LYS A 260 -4.67 -7.03 49.94
C LYS A 260 -5.07 -5.81 50.78
N ALA A 261 -6.36 -5.49 50.85
CA ALA A 261 -6.93 -4.51 51.78
C ALA A 261 -7.69 -5.25 52.88
#